data_AF-A9AXG3-F1
#
_entry.id   AF-A9AXG3-F1
#
_cell.length_a   1.000
_cell.length_b   1.000
_cell.length_c   1.000
_cell.angle_alpha   90.00
_cell.angle_beta   90.00
_cell.angle_gamma   90.00
#
_symmetry.space_group_name_H-M   'P 1'
#
loop_
_entity.id
_entity.type
_entity.pdbx_description
1 polymer ?
#
loop_
_entity_poly.entity_id
_entity_poly.type
_entity_poly.pdbx_seq_one_letter_code
_entity_poly.pdbx_strand_id
1 'polypeptide(L)'
;MTKNIAVSLLFTLATVALLGFIWFGQTNDRLAATNLRQDALQLEFGQRNYEQYCATCHGLAGEGQGPGNKAAPKLSDLQGRLGPGTEAFTRENGIQKKYGSLRNYVEAIIAYGKTGTAMPAWKLQGMRDDQIKAIASYVMSMQGGAVAPSALDSAKSWSATTEAGLPPTATPNEPPLDDPLAEAGKQTFNTYCISCHSKTDASGAGPGLAGLFGESGTKAFGTTLPNGNPVNDANVLDWIKNGGGGPGVGPDPQDGASYGVMPAQGQILSEDKILEVIAYLKTLTR
;
A
#
# COMPACT_ATOMS: atom_id res chain seq x y z
N MET A 1 47.38 2.56 -54.41
CA MET A 1 46.75 1.66 -53.41
C MET A 1 46.54 2.34 -52.05
N THR A 2 47.52 3.09 -51.55
CA THR A 2 47.48 3.81 -50.25
C THR A 2 46.38 4.88 -50.13
N LYS A 3 46.03 5.58 -51.22
CA LYS A 3 45.03 6.67 -51.20
C LYS A 3 43.60 6.17 -50.86
N ASN A 4 43.22 4.98 -51.33
CA ASN A 4 41.90 4.41 -51.07
C ASN A 4 41.77 3.87 -49.64
N ILE A 5 42.88 3.37 -49.06
CA ILE A 5 42.93 2.91 -47.67
C ILE A 5 42.76 4.10 -46.72
N ALA A 6 43.44 5.22 -46.99
CA ALA A 6 43.33 6.43 -46.16
C ALA A 6 41.89 7.00 -46.14
N VAL A 7 41.20 7.00 -47.29
CA VAL A 7 39.81 7.46 -47.38
C VAL A 7 38.86 6.55 -46.60
N SER A 8 39.04 5.22 -46.71
CA SER A 8 38.23 4.26 -45.94
C SER A 8 38.44 4.42 -44.43
N LEU A 9 39.69 4.62 -43.99
CA LEU A 9 40.03 4.79 -42.58
C LEU A 9 39.45 6.09 -42.00
N LEU A 10 39.43 7.18 -42.79
CA LEU A 10 38.79 8.43 -42.38
C LEU A 10 37.27 8.27 -42.28
N PHE A 11 36.64 7.56 -43.21
CA PHE A 11 35.20 7.30 -43.16
C PHE A 11 34.81 6.43 -41.96
N THR A 12 35.59 5.40 -41.64
CA THR A 12 35.31 4.56 -40.46
C THR A 12 35.51 5.33 -39.17
N LEU A 13 36.58 6.11 -39.04
CA LEU A 13 36.82 6.97 -37.86
C LEU A 13 35.73 8.04 -37.70
N ALA A 14 35.31 8.68 -38.80
CA ALA A 14 34.21 9.65 -38.78
C ALA A 14 32.88 8.99 -38.38
N THR A 15 32.60 7.77 -38.87
CA THR A 15 31.39 7.02 -38.50
C THR A 15 31.41 6.62 -37.03
N VAL A 16 32.54 6.14 -36.51
CA VAL A 16 32.70 5.79 -35.08
C VAL A 16 32.56 7.03 -34.20
N ALA A 17 33.13 8.18 -34.60
CA ALA A 17 32.99 9.44 -33.89
C ALA A 17 31.54 9.94 -33.89
N LEU A 18 30.84 9.84 -35.02
CA LEU A 18 29.43 10.20 -35.16
C LEU A 18 28.55 9.29 -34.28
N LEU A 19 28.76 7.97 -34.33
CA LEU A 19 28.04 7.01 -33.49
C LEU A 19 28.33 7.22 -32.01
N GLY A 20 29.57 7.54 -31.64
CA GLY A 20 29.94 7.92 -30.27
C GLY A 20 29.21 9.20 -29.81
N PHE A 21 29.19 10.23 -30.64
CA PHE A 21 28.49 11.48 -30.35
C PHE A 21 26.97 11.29 -30.21
N ILE A 22 26.37 10.49 -31.11
CA ILE A 22 24.95 10.12 -31.03
C ILE A 22 24.69 9.27 -29.77
N TRP A 23 25.52 8.29 -29.48
CA TRP A 23 25.36 7.42 -28.32
C TRP A 23 25.48 8.19 -27.01
N PHE A 24 26.51 9.01 -26.82
CA PHE A 24 26.68 9.83 -25.62
C PHE A 24 25.66 10.96 -25.49
N GLY A 25 25.28 11.61 -26.61
CA GLY A 25 24.27 12.67 -26.59
C GLY A 25 22.86 12.13 -26.30
N GLN A 26 22.45 11.06 -27.00
CA GLN A 26 21.09 10.52 -26.88
C GLN A 26 20.89 9.63 -25.64
N THR A 27 21.93 8.92 -25.14
CA THR A 27 21.74 8.11 -23.92
C THR A 27 21.50 8.99 -22.70
N ASN A 28 22.20 10.11 -22.56
CA ASN A 28 22.02 10.99 -21.40
C ASN A 28 20.58 11.53 -21.31
N ASP A 29 20.02 12.04 -22.41
CA ASP A 29 18.65 12.57 -22.42
C ASP A 29 17.59 11.47 -22.28
N ARG A 30 17.77 10.33 -22.95
CA ARG A 30 16.83 9.20 -22.86
C ARG A 30 16.85 8.52 -21.51
N LEU A 31 18.02 8.37 -20.88
CA LEU A 31 18.13 7.82 -19.53
C LEU A 31 17.51 8.76 -18.51
N ALA A 32 17.75 10.08 -18.61
CA ALA A 32 17.12 11.06 -17.75
C ALA A 32 15.59 11.04 -17.88
N ALA A 33 15.06 11.06 -19.10
CA ALA A 33 13.62 11.00 -19.34
C ALA A 33 12.99 9.67 -18.87
N THR A 34 13.71 8.56 -19.04
CA THR A 34 13.26 7.24 -18.56
C THR A 34 13.23 7.18 -17.04
N ASN A 35 14.27 7.69 -16.37
CA ASN A 35 14.34 7.73 -14.90
C ASN A 35 13.21 8.58 -14.32
N LEU A 36 12.96 9.78 -14.89
CA LEU A 36 11.85 10.63 -14.47
C LEU A 36 10.49 9.93 -14.60
N ARG A 37 10.28 9.19 -15.70
CA ARG A 37 9.06 8.40 -15.90
C ARG A 37 8.95 7.27 -14.87
N GLN A 38 10.04 6.58 -14.56
CA GLN A 38 10.05 5.52 -13.55
C GLN A 38 9.76 6.08 -12.16
N ASP A 39 10.34 7.23 -11.80
CA ASP A 39 10.10 7.91 -10.53
C ASP A 39 8.63 8.35 -10.41
N ALA A 40 8.06 8.91 -11.47
CA ALA A 40 6.65 9.30 -11.51
C ALA A 40 5.71 8.09 -11.32
N LEU A 41 5.97 6.99 -12.04
CA LEU A 41 5.22 5.74 -11.88
C LEU A 41 5.35 5.16 -10.47
N GLN A 42 6.53 5.26 -9.86
CA GLN A 42 6.76 4.80 -8.49
C GLN A 42 6.00 5.65 -7.46
N LEU A 43 5.93 6.97 -7.66
CA LEU A 43 5.14 7.87 -6.81
C LEU A 43 3.64 7.64 -6.97
N GLU A 44 3.16 7.45 -8.21
CA GLU A 44 1.75 7.17 -8.49
C GLU A 44 1.32 5.81 -7.89
N PHE A 45 2.17 4.80 -8.03
CA PHE A 45 1.97 3.51 -7.37
C PHE A 45 1.98 3.65 -5.84
N GLY A 46 2.91 4.44 -5.29
CA GLY A 46 2.99 4.74 -3.87
C GLY A 46 1.75 5.46 -3.35
N GLN A 47 1.24 6.44 -4.10
CA GLN A 47 0.03 7.20 -3.78
C GLN A 47 -1.19 6.29 -3.67
N ARG A 48 -1.46 5.47 -4.70
CA ARG A 48 -2.61 4.55 -4.67
C ARG A 48 -2.58 3.61 -3.48
N ASN A 49 -1.41 3.02 -3.19
CA ASN A 49 -1.27 2.16 -2.02
C ASN A 49 -1.42 2.97 -0.71
N TYR A 50 -0.91 4.19 -0.65
CA TYR A 50 -1.06 5.04 0.54
C TYR A 50 -2.53 5.39 0.82
N GLU A 51 -3.28 5.82 -0.20
CA GLU A 51 -4.71 6.14 -0.09
C GLU A 51 -5.51 4.93 0.42
N GLN A 52 -5.17 3.75 -0.10
CA GLN A 52 -5.85 2.51 0.25
C GLN A 52 -5.54 2.03 1.67
N TYR A 53 -4.27 2.06 2.11
CA TYR A 53 -3.85 1.39 3.35
C TYR A 53 -3.51 2.33 4.50
N CYS A 54 -3.20 3.59 4.23
CA CYS A 54 -2.59 4.51 5.21
C CYS A 54 -3.47 5.74 5.51
N ALA A 55 -4.21 6.24 4.53
CA ALA A 55 -4.94 7.51 4.65
C ALA A 55 -6.03 7.49 5.73
N THR A 56 -6.62 6.34 6.04
CA THR A 56 -7.64 6.21 7.09
C THR A 56 -7.16 6.70 8.47
N CYS A 57 -5.87 6.56 8.75
CA CYS A 57 -5.26 7.02 10.02
C CYS A 57 -4.35 8.24 9.83
N HIS A 58 -3.66 8.34 8.70
CA HIS A 58 -2.69 9.41 8.47
C HIS A 58 -3.27 10.61 7.71
N GLY A 59 -4.50 10.53 7.21
CA GLY A 59 -5.11 11.54 6.35
C GLY A 59 -4.63 11.43 4.89
N LEU A 60 -5.36 11.99 3.95
CA LEU A 60 -5.02 11.91 2.52
C LEU A 60 -3.76 12.71 2.18
N ALA A 61 -3.55 13.85 2.85
CA ALA A 61 -2.37 14.69 2.71
C ALA A 61 -1.38 14.50 3.87
N GLY A 62 -1.48 13.40 4.63
CA GLY A 62 -0.61 13.13 5.76
C GLY A 62 -0.82 14.08 6.94
N GLU A 63 -1.98 14.71 7.07
CA GLU A 63 -2.33 15.64 8.15
C GLU A 63 -2.33 14.99 9.55
N GLY A 64 -2.47 13.67 9.62
CA GLY A 64 -2.46 12.88 10.87
C GLY A 64 -3.76 13.01 11.65
N GLN A 65 -4.71 12.11 11.40
CA GLN A 65 -5.99 12.02 12.12
C GLN A 65 -6.48 10.56 12.15
N GLY A 66 -6.56 9.96 13.33
CA GLY A 66 -7.15 8.63 13.54
C GLY A 66 -8.19 8.68 14.67
N PRO A 67 -9.18 7.77 14.71
CA PRO A 67 -10.22 7.79 15.73
C PRO A 67 -9.69 7.57 17.15
N GLY A 68 -10.19 8.35 18.12
CA GLY A 68 -9.93 8.19 19.55
C GLY A 68 -8.57 8.71 20.05
N ASN A 69 -8.10 8.16 21.18
CA ASN A 69 -6.94 8.67 21.94
C ASN A 69 -5.57 8.22 21.36
N LYS A 70 -5.52 7.72 20.11
CA LYS A 70 -4.32 7.18 19.44
C LYS A 70 -4.10 7.83 18.06
N ALA A 71 -4.00 9.15 18.03
CA ALA A 71 -3.79 9.92 16.80
C ALA A 71 -2.51 9.47 16.07
N ALA A 72 -2.63 9.18 14.77
CA ALA A 72 -1.47 8.89 13.94
C ALA A 72 -0.65 10.18 13.73
N PRO A 73 0.69 10.08 13.64
CA PRO A 73 1.52 11.26 13.44
C PRO A 73 1.27 11.91 12.07
N LYS A 74 1.28 13.25 12.04
CA LYS A 74 1.37 14.05 10.81
C LYS A 74 2.63 13.68 10.03
N LEU A 75 2.43 13.20 8.80
CA LEU A 75 3.49 12.77 7.88
C LEU A 75 4.00 13.90 6.98
N SER A 76 3.18 14.92 6.72
CA SER A 76 3.56 16.08 5.89
C SER A 76 4.65 16.97 6.49
N ASP A 77 5.00 16.76 7.77
CA ASP A 77 6.13 17.41 8.45
C ASP A 77 7.08 16.36 9.10
N LEU A 78 7.18 15.18 8.48
CA LEU A 78 8.02 14.12 9.02
C LEU A 78 9.51 14.50 8.99
N GLN A 79 9.96 15.31 8.02
CA GLN A 79 11.35 15.80 7.96
C GLN A 79 11.68 16.70 9.14
N GLY A 80 10.84 17.69 9.44
CA GLY A 80 11.06 18.64 10.53
C GLY A 80 11.11 17.95 11.90
N ARG A 81 10.42 16.81 12.03
CA ARG A 81 10.33 16.07 13.30
C ARG A 81 11.39 14.97 13.45
N LEU A 82 11.69 14.24 12.37
CA LEU A 82 12.50 13.02 12.42
C LEU A 82 13.66 13.00 11.41
N GLY A 83 13.80 14.02 10.58
CA GLY A 83 14.83 14.10 9.54
C GLY A 83 16.21 14.55 10.05
N PRO A 84 17.20 14.65 9.15
CA PRO A 84 18.54 15.12 9.47
C PRO A 84 18.52 16.45 10.24
N GLY A 85 19.28 16.52 11.34
CA GLY A 85 19.36 17.70 12.19
C GLY A 85 18.41 17.69 13.40
N THR A 86 17.49 16.74 13.50
CA THR A 86 16.65 16.58 14.70
C THR A 86 17.30 15.64 15.72
N GLU A 87 16.98 15.81 17.01
CA GLU A 87 17.47 14.94 18.09
C GLU A 87 17.08 13.47 17.85
N ALA A 88 15.86 13.23 17.37
CA ALA A 88 15.38 11.88 17.05
C ALA A 88 16.22 11.19 15.97
N PHE A 89 16.81 11.98 15.06
CA PHE A 89 17.67 11.49 13.99
C PHE A 89 19.10 11.22 14.46
N THR A 90 19.69 12.15 15.22
CA THR A 90 21.14 12.19 15.48
C THR A 90 21.58 11.52 16.77
N ARG A 91 20.70 11.28 17.75
CA ARG A 91 21.05 10.64 19.02
C ARG A 91 21.65 9.24 18.83
N GLU A 92 22.39 8.74 19.82
CA GLU A 92 23.16 7.48 19.72
C GLU A 92 22.33 6.25 19.31
N ASN A 93 21.05 6.20 19.71
CA ASN A 93 20.10 5.16 19.31
C ASN A 93 18.98 5.74 18.42
N GLY A 94 19.31 6.78 17.65
CA GLY A 94 18.43 7.52 16.76
C GLY A 94 18.32 6.91 15.36
N ILE A 95 17.62 7.62 14.48
CA ILE A 95 17.31 7.11 13.14
C ILE A 95 18.57 6.90 12.30
N GLN A 96 19.53 7.82 12.37
CA GLN A 96 20.75 7.76 11.56
C GLN A 96 21.56 6.50 11.87
N LYS A 97 21.82 6.22 13.15
CA LYS A 97 22.65 5.08 13.55
C LYS A 97 21.93 3.73 13.38
N LYS A 98 20.59 3.69 13.51
CA LYS A 98 19.82 2.44 13.43
C LYS A 98 19.35 2.09 12.01
N TYR A 99 18.97 3.09 11.20
CA TYR A 99 18.37 2.86 9.87
C TYR A 99 19.15 3.54 8.73
N GLY A 100 20.11 4.41 9.04
CA GLY A 100 20.91 5.15 8.04
C GLY A 100 20.23 6.39 7.49
N SER A 101 18.94 6.30 7.13
CA SER A 101 18.18 7.41 6.56
C SER A 101 16.75 7.48 7.10
N LEU A 102 16.10 8.63 6.95
CA LEU A 102 14.68 8.80 7.28
C LEU A 102 13.80 7.90 6.41
N ARG A 103 14.14 7.73 5.13
CA ARG A 103 13.43 6.81 4.22
C ARG A 103 13.49 5.38 4.73
N ASN A 104 14.67 4.88 5.09
CA ASN A 104 14.83 3.52 5.60
C ASN A 104 14.09 3.32 6.92
N TYR A 105 14.03 4.35 7.75
CA TYR A 105 13.19 4.35 8.94
C TYR A 105 11.71 4.20 8.58
N VAL A 106 11.20 4.97 7.62
CA VAL A 106 9.81 4.84 7.17
C VAL A 106 9.52 3.46 6.59
N GLU A 107 10.39 2.93 5.73
CA GLU A 107 10.26 1.57 5.19
C GLU A 107 10.20 0.52 6.31
N ALA A 108 11.06 0.64 7.33
CA ALA A 108 11.06 -0.27 8.47
C ALA A 108 9.78 -0.17 9.32
N ILE A 109 9.25 1.04 9.55
CA ILE A 109 8.01 1.24 10.29
C ILE A 109 6.79 0.74 9.52
N ILE A 110 6.76 0.86 8.18
CA ILE A 110 5.70 0.27 7.36
C ILE A 110 5.81 -1.26 7.41
N ALA A 111 7.01 -1.80 7.19
CA ALA A 111 7.22 -3.25 7.13
C ALA A 111 6.85 -3.95 8.45
N TYR A 112 7.34 -3.42 9.58
CA TYR A 112 7.30 -4.10 10.88
C TYR A 112 6.40 -3.43 11.91
N GLY A 113 5.73 -2.34 11.55
CA GLY A 113 4.87 -1.57 12.45
C GLY A 113 5.67 -0.83 13.51
N LYS A 114 4.94 -0.27 14.48
CA LYS A 114 5.53 0.39 15.66
C LYS A 114 4.88 -0.13 16.93
N THR A 115 5.66 -0.88 17.72
CA THR A 115 5.23 -1.44 19.00
C THR A 115 4.62 -0.37 19.91
N GLY A 116 3.50 -0.71 20.57
CA GLY A 116 2.75 0.20 21.45
C GLY A 116 1.84 1.20 20.72
N THR A 117 1.72 1.11 19.39
CA THR A 117 0.81 1.95 18.58
C THR A 117 -0.16 1.09 17.78
N ALA A 118 -1.14 1.74 17.12
CA ALA A 118 -2.05 1.06 16.19
C ALA A 118 -1.42 0.77 14.81
N MET A 119 -0.18 1.17 14.55
CA MET A 119 0.49 0.95 13.26
C MET A 119 0.85 -0.53 13.08
N PRO A 120 0.21 -1.26 12.14
CA PRO A 120 0.43 -2.68 11.95
C PRO A 120 1.75 -2.96 11.22
N ALA A 121 2.19 -4.22 11.27
CA ALA A 121 3.31 -4.72 10.49
C ALA A 121 2.84 -5.18 9.10
N TRP A 122 2.83 -4.29 8.12
CA TRP A 122 2.25 -4.56 6.80
C TRP A 122 2.91 -5.71 6.05
N LYS A 123 4.20 -5.96 6.29
CA LYS A 123 4.90 -7.12 5.70
C LYS A 123 4.33 -8.45 6.20
N LEU A 124 3.84 -8.51 7.44
CA LEU A 124 3.13 -9.68 7.99
C LEU A 124 1.70 -9.80 7.48
N GLN A 125 1.16 -8.74 6.89
CA GLN A 125 -0.16 -8.71 6.24
C GLN A 125 -0.07 -8.91 4.71
N GLY A 126 1.10 -9.28 4.20
CA GLY A 126 1.31 -9.58 2.77
C GLY A 126 1.70 -8.39 1.89
N MET A 127 1.97 -7.21 2.47
CA MET A 127 2.50 -6.09 1.70
C MET A 127 3.95 -6.36 1.28
N ARG A 128 4.22 -6.16 -0.01
CA ARG A 128 5.53 -6.46 -0.61
C ARG A 128 6.53 -5.34 -0.46
N ASP A 129 7.80 -5.67 -0.67
CA ASP A 129 8.91 -4.72 -0.57
C ASP A 129 8.82 -3.58 -1.62
N ASP A 130 8.32 -3.84 -2.82
CA ASP A 130 8.09 -2.80 -3.84
C ASP A 130 6.99 -1.82 -3.44
N GLN A 131 5.89 -2.33 -2.85
CA GLN A 131 4.81 -1.50 -2.30
C GLN A 131 5.32 -0.65 -1.14
N ILE A 132 6.04 -1.25 -0.20
CA ILE A 132 6.61 -0.55 0.96
C ILE A 132 7.54 0.59 0.50
N LYS A 133 8.44 0.32 -0.46
CA LYS A 133 9.34 1.33 -1.03
C LYS A 133 8.60 2.43 -1.78
N ALA A 134 7.55 2.09 -2.53
CA ALA A 134 6.74 3.06 -3.26
C ALA A 134 5.97 3.97 -2.29
N ILE A 135 5.31 3.41 -1.27
CA ILE A 135 4.64 4.18 -0.22
C ILE A 135 5.63 5.07 0.52
N ALA A 136 6.80 4.54 0.90
CA ALA A 136 7.83 5.34 1.58
C ALA A 136 8.30 6.51 0.70
N SER A 137 8.46 6.30 -0.61
CA SER A 137 8.81 7.36 -1.56
C SER A 137 7.72 8.43 -1.63
N TYR A 138 6.46 8.01 -1.70
CA TYR A 138 5.32 8.93 -1.66
C TYR A 138 5.26 9.72 -0.34
N VAL A 139 5.46 9.07 0.81
CA VAL A 139 5.53 9.73 2.13
C VAL A 139 6.68 10.74 2.21
N MET A 140 7.84 10.44 1.61
CA MET A 140 8.93 11.42 1.52
C MET A 140 8.55 12.62 0.67
N SER A 141 7.79 12.41 -0.43
CA SER A 141 7.37 13.49 -1.33
C SER A 141 6.36 14.48 -0.69
N MET A 142 5.71 14.09 0.41
CA MET A 142 4.75 14.94 1.14
C MET A 142 5.41 15.96 2.08
N GLN A 143 6.72 15.86 2.32
CA GLN A 143 7.40 16.66 3.35
C GLN A 143 7.59 18.10 2.85
N GLY A 144 6.82 19.05 3.40
CA GLY A 144 6.99 20.48 3.15
C GLY A 144 6.04 21.15 2.15
N GLY A 145 4.83 20.61 1.93
CA GLY A 145 3.77 21.34 1.18
C GLY A 145 4.07 21.66 -0.28
N ALA A 146 5.11 21.05 -0.86
CA ALA A 146 5.49 21.22 -2.24
C ALA A 146 5.85 19.85 -2.83
N VAL A 147 4.83 19.15 -3.32
CA VAL A 147 5.08 18.30 -4.47
C VAL A 147 5.52 19.26 -5.57
N ALA A 148 6.69 19.05 -6.19
CA ALA A 148 7.12 19.89 -7.30
C ALA A 148 5.95 19.97 -8.32
N PRO A 149 5.53 21.18 -8.76
CA PRO A 149 4.42 21.32 -9.70
C PRO A 149 4.57 20.40 -10.90
N SER A 150 5.79 20.18 -11.37
CA SER A 150 6.12 19.25 -12.46
C SER A 150 5.77 17.78 -12.19
N ALA A 151 5.84 17.30 -10.95
CA ALA A 151 5.46 15.93 -10.60
C ALA A 151 3.93 15.77 -10.49
N LEU A 152 3.24 16.79 -9.98
CA LEU A 152 1.77 16.86 -10.00
C LEU A 152 1.23 17.03 -11.42
N ASP A 153 1.83 17.89 -12.23
CA ASP A 153 1.45 18.14 -13.62
C ASP A 153 1.74 16.93 -14.51
N SER A 154 2.82 16.19 -14.23
CA SER A 154 3.10 14.91 -14.89
C SER A 154 2.12 13.81 -14.48
N ALA A 155 1.76 13.73 -13.19
CA ALA A 155 0.73 12.81 -12.72
C ALA A 155 -0.66 13.14 -13.31
N LYS A 156 -1.00 14.43 -13.41
CA LYS A 156 -2.27 14.93 -13.96
C LYS A 156 -2.38 14.78 -15.47
N SER A 157 -1.26 14.91 -16.20
CA SER A 157 -1.21 14.66 -17.65
C SER A 157 -1.20 13.17 -18.00
N TRP A 158 -0.64 12.33 -17.12
CA TRP A 158 -0.71 10.88 -17.24
C TRP A 158 -2.12 10.35 -16.92
N SER A 159 -2.75 10.81 -15.82
CA SER A 159 -4.13 10.41 -15.47
C SER A 159 -5.14 10.80 -16.55
N ALA A 160 -4.99 11.96 -17.19
CA ALA A 160 -5.85 12.41 -18.28
C ALA A 160 -5.70 11.57 -19.57
N THR A 161 -4.62 10.81 -19.73
CA THR A 161 -4.40 9.94 -20.91
C THR A 161 -4.69 8.46 -20.63
N THR A 162 -4.71 8.02 -19.38
CA THR A 162 -5.07 6.64 -18.98
C THR A 162 -6.54 6.47 -18.57
N GLU A 163 -7.23 7.52 -18.10
CA GLU A 163 -8.67 7.45 -17.76
C GLU A 163 -9.57 7.13 -18.98
N ALA A 164 -9.07 7.28 -20.20
CA ALA A 164 -9.87 7.04 -21.41
C ALA A 164 -9.86 5.59 -21.93
N GLY A 165 -9.24 4.61 -21.25
CA GLY A 165 -9.31 3.24 -21.79
C GLY A 165 -8.55 2.11 -21.12
N LEU A 166 -7.97 2.29 -19.93
CA LEU A 166 -7.38 1.15 -19.20
C LEU A 166 -7.98 1.08 -17.79
N PRO A 167 -8.53 -0.08 -17.37
CA PRO A 167 -8.86 -0.29 -15.97
C PRO A 167 -7.59 -0.07 -15.13
N PRO A 168 -7.69 0.44 -13.89
CA PRO A 168 -6.54 0.58 -13.01
C PRO A 168 -5.80 -0.76 -12.96
N THR A 169 -4.52 -0.76 -13.36
CA THR A 169 -3.73 -1.99 -13.45
C THR A 169 -3.78 -2.71 -12.11
N ALA A 170 -4.23 -3.97 -12.13
CA ALA A 170 -4.20 -4.86 -10.99
C ALA A 170 -2.82 -4.75 -10.32
N THR A 171 -2.80 -4.65 -8.99
CA THR A 171 -1.54 -4.64 -8.23
C THR A 171 -0.69 -5.84 -8.67
N PRO A 172 0.61 -5.69 -9.00
CA PRO A 172 1.40 -6.74 -9.66
C PRO A 172 1.53 -8.11 -8.97
N ASN A 173 0.93 -8.32 -7.78
CA ASN A 173 0.98 -9.60 -7.07
C ASN A 173 -0.33 -9.95 -6.34
N GLU A 174 -1.48 -9.63 -6.90
CA GLU A 174 -2.60 -10.56 -6.66
C GLU A 174 -2.83 -11.31 -7.96
N PRO A 175 -3.00 -12.65 -7.93
CA PRO A 175 -3.58 -13.36 -9.06
C PRO A 175 -4.80 -12.57 -9.51
N PRO A 176 -5.03 -12.39 -10.83
CA PRO A 176 -6.28 -11.81 -11.28
C PRO A 176 -7.40 -12.54 -10.56
N LEU A 177 -8.20 -11.81 -9.79
CA LEU A 177 -9.47 -12.35 -9.37
C LEU A 177 -10.25 -12.48 -10.67
N ASP A 178 -10.47 -13.72 -11.12
CA ASP A 178 -11.29 -14.01 -12.31
C ASP A 178 -12.73 -13.48 -12.16
N ASP A 179 -13.09 -13.04 -10.95
CA ASP A 179 -14.32 -12.36 -10.59
C ASP A 179 -14.11 -10.84 -10.36
N PRO A 180 -14.59 -9.98 -11.28
CA PRO A 180 -14.57 -8.52 -11.13
C PRO A 180 -15.22 -8.01 -9.83
N LEU A 181 -16.17 -8.76 -9.28
CA LEU A 181 -16.84 -8.42 -8.02
C LEU A 181 -15.90 -8.55 -6.83
N ALA A 182 -15.04 -9.57 -6.82
CA ALA A 182 -14.05 -9.79 -5.77
C ALA A 182 -12.92 -8.75 -5.83
N GLU A 183 -12.52 -8.29 -7.02
CA GLU A 183 -11.53 -7.19 -7.14
C GLU A 183 -12.11 -5.86 -6.63
N ALA A 184 -13.38 -5.57 -6.91
CA ALA A 184 -14.06 -4.39 -6.33
C ALA A 184 -14.16 -4.52 -4.79
N GLY A 185 -14.44 -5.73 -4.31
CA GLY A 185 -14.50 -6.05 -2.88
C GLY A 185 -13.18 -5.85 -2.15
N LYS A 186 -12.08 -6.26 -2.76
CA LYS A 186 -10.73 -6.07 -2.23
C LYS A 186 -10.42 -4.61 -1.95
N GLN A 187 -10.80 -3.70 -2.84
CA GLN A 187 -10.57 -2.27 -2.65
C GLN A 187 -11.30 -1.77 -1.42
N THR A 188 -12.60 -2.07 -1.33
CA THR A 188 -13.43 -1.75 -0.18
C THR A 188 -12.87 -2.36 1.11
N PHE A 189 -12.45 -3.63 1.09
CA PHE A 189 -11.84 -4.29 2.24
C PHE A 189 -10.59 -3.58 2.74
N ASN A 190 -9.70 -3.20 1.82
CA ASN A 190 -8.45 -2.54 2.19
C ASN A 190 -8.68 -1.12 2.75
N THR A 191 -9.74 -0.44 2.34
CA THR A 191 -10.06 0.90 2.84
C THR A 191 -10.74 0.87 4.22
N TYR A 192 -11.70 -0.04 4.41
CA TYR A 192 -12.60 0.00 5.57
C TYR A 192 -12.36 -1.10 6.60
N CYS A 193 -11.81 -2.25 6.21
CA CYS A 193 -11.75 -3.44 7.07
C CYS A 193 -10.33 -3.75 7.57
N ILE A 194 -9.30 -3.47 6.76
CA ILE A 194 -7.92 -3.91 7.04
C ILE A 194 -7.29 -3.23 8.28
N SER A 195 -7.84 -2.11 8.73
CA SER A 195 -7.39 -1.44 9.95
C SER A 195 -7.58 -2.31 11.20
N CYS A 196 -8.54 -3.24 11.15
CA CYS A 196 -8.87 -4.12 12.27
C CYS A 196 -8.65 -5.60 11.94
N HIS A 197 -8.89 -6.01 10.69
CA HIS A 197 -8.82 -7.39 10.25
C HIS A 197 -7.60 -7.65 9.37
N SER A 198 -6.97 -8.83 9.52
CA SER A 198 -5.97 -9.32 8.59
C SER A 198 -6.59 -10.21 7.51
N LYS A 199 -6.00 -10.20 6.32
CA LYS A 199 -6.27 -11.17 5.25
C LYS A 199 -5.71 -12.56 5.58
N THR A 200 -4.82 -12.63 6.55
CA THR A 200 -4.14 -13.83 7.05
C THR A 200 -4.77 -14.29 8.37
N ASP A 201 -4.20 -15.32 9.00
CA ASP A 201 -4.56 -15.73 10.37
C ASP A 201 -4.10 -14.76 11.47
N ALA A 202 -3.44 -13.64 11.11
CA ALA A 202 -2.96 -12.68 12.10
C ALA A 202 -4.13 -11.97 12.81
N SER A 203 -4.20 -12.12 14.14
CA SER A 203 -5.16 -11.43 15.00
C SER A 203 -4.75 -9.98 15.25
N GLY A 204 -5.73 -9.08 15.37
CA GLY A 204 -5.53 -7.66 15.67
C GLY A 204 -6.65 -7.12 16.55
N ALA A 205 -7.24 -6.00 16.17
CA ALA A 205 -8.48 -5.52 16.80
C ALA A 205 -9.68 -6.44 16.49
N GLY A 206 -9.67 -7.04 15.31
CA GLY A 206 -10.56 -8.14 14.91
C GLY A 206 -9.78 -9.43 14.59
N PRO A 207 -10.50 -10.55 14.39
CA PRO A 207 -9.90 -11.82 14.00
C PRO A 207 -9.29 -11.76 12.59
N GLY A 208 -8.29 -12.62 12.36
CA GLY A 208 -7.79 -12.92 11.02
C GLY A 208 -8.86 -13.62 10.18
N LEU A 209 -8.97 -13.24 8.91
CA LEU A 209 -10.07 -13.67 8.02
C LEU A 209 -9.66 -14.73 6.99
N ALA A 210 -8.41 -15.20 7.03
CA ALA A 210 -7.97 -16.30 6.18
C ALA A 210 -8.85 -17.53 6.35
N GLY A 211 -9.34 -18.06 5.23
CA GLY A 211 -10.16 -19.26 5.21
C GLY A 211 -11.55 -19.10 5.82
N LEU A 212 -12.08 -17.87 5.96
CA LEU A 212 -13.42 -17.64 6.54
C LEU A 212 -14.50 -18.54 5.90
N PHE A 213 -14.49 -18.65 4.57
CA PHE A 213 -15.42 -19.50 3.81
C PHE A 213 -14.86 -20.90 3.50
N GLY A 214 -13.68 -21.25 4.03
CA GLY A 214 -13.07 -22.57 3.86
C GLY A 214 -13.68 -23.62 4.80
N GLU A 215 -13.40 -24.91 4.54
CA GLU A 215 -13.98 -26.04 5.28
C GLU A 215 -13.73 -25.99 6.79
N SER A 216 -12.57 -25.47 7.21
CA SER A 216 -12.21 -25.31 8.63
C SER A 216 -12.52 -23.92 9.19
N GLY A 217 -12.90 -22.96 8.35
CA GLY A 217 -13.14 -21.58 8.73
C GLY A 217 -11.92 -20.85 9.31
N THR A 218 -12.16 -19.75 10.02
CA THR A 218 -11.09 -18.89 10.59
C THR A 218 -10.41 -19.54 11.80
N LYS A 219 -9.22 -19.03 12.18
CA LYS A 219 -8.51 -19.50 13.39
C LYS A 219 -9.29 -19.20 14.67
N ALA A 220 -9.93 -18.04 14.68
CA ALA A 220 -10.61 -17.51 15.85
C ALA A 220 -11.97 -18.17 16.07
N PHE A 221 -12.75 -18.40 15.02
CA PHE A 221 -14.15 -18.83 15.18
C PHE A 221 -14.51 -20.08 14.36
N GLY A 222 -13.55 -20.67 13.65
CA GLY A 222 -13.85 -21.78 12.75
C GLY A 222 -14.92 -21.37 11.73
N THR A 223 -15.93 -22.22 11.57
CA THR A 223 -17.04 -22.05 10.61
C THR A 223 -18.23 -21.27 11.16
N THR A 224 -18.08 -20.60 12.32
CA THR A 224 -19.11 -19.73 12.90
C THR A 224 -18.63 -18.28 12.98
N LEU A 225 -19.59 -17.37 13.08
CA LEU A 225 -19.38 -15.96 13.35
C LEU A 225 -19.38 -15.70 14.87
N PRO A 226 -18.89 -14.53 15.32
CA PRO A 226 -18.86 -14.19 16.75
C PRO A 226 -20.24 -14.03 17.42
N ASN A 227 -21.34 -14.13 16.67
CA ASN A 227 -22.71 -14.23 17.21
C ASN A 227 -23.26 -15.67 17.23
N GLY A 228 -22.45 -16.66 16.90
CA GLY A 228 -22.82 -18.08 16.86
C GLY A 228 -23.50 -18.53 15.57
N ASN A 229 -23.82 -17.62 14.65
CA ASN A 229 -24.39 -18.01 13.36
C ASN A 229 -23.33 -18.70 12.48
N PRO A 230 -23.71 -19.70 11.66
CA PRO A 230 -22.78 -20.33 10.74
C PRO A 230 -22.33 -19.35 9.66
N VAL A 231 -21.10 -19.51 9.17
CA VAL A 231 -20.58 -18.71 8.05
C VAL A 231 -21.31 -19.10 6.76
N ASN A 232 -22.02 -18.14 6.20
CA ASN A 232 -22.58 -18.16 4.85
C ASN A 232 -22.82 -16.70 4.41
N ASP A 233 -23.13 -16.49 3.13
CA ASP A 233 -23.27 -15.16 2.54
C ASP A 233 -24.26 -14.26 3.29
N ALA A 234 -25.44 -14.79 3.63
CA ALA A 234 -26.48 -14.03 4.31
C ALA A 234 -26.06 -13.61 5.72
N ASN A 235 -25.45 -14.53 6.48
CA ASN A 235 -25.02 -14.27 7.85
C ASN A 235 -23.80 -13.34 7.90
N VAL A 236 -22.86 -13.47 6.95
CA VAL A 236 -21.71 -12.56 6.85
C VAL A 236 -22.17 -11.16 6.42
N LEU A 237 -23.13 -11.06 5.50
CA LEU A 237 -23.75 -9.80 5.11
C LEU A 237 -24.41 -9.11 6.30
N ASP A 238 -25.26 -9.82 7.04
CA ASP A 238 -25.95 -9.29 8.22
C ASP A 238 -24.94 -8.84 9.29
N TRP A 239 -23.89 -9.64 9.51
CA TRP A 239 -22.82 -9.33 10.45
C TRP A 239 -22.05 -8.07 10.07
N ILE A 240 -21.66 -7.91 8.80
CA ILE A 240 -20.97 -6.70 8.34
C ILE A 240 -21.90 -5.47 8.43
N LYS A 241 -23.18 -5.63 8.08
CA LYS A 241 -24.17 -4.53 8.13
C LYS A 241 -24.40 -4.03 9.55
N ASN A 242 -24.64 -4.94 10.49
CA ASN A 242 -25.10 -4.61 11.84
C ASN A 242 -23.96 -4.54 12.87
N GLY A 243 -22.80 -5.13 12.57
CA GLY A 243 -21.72 -5.28 13.54
C GLY A 243 -22.13 -6.15 14.74
N GLY A 244 -21.31 -6.14 15.78
CA GLY A 244 -21.59 -6.86 17.03
C GLY A 244 -20.34 -7.46 17.66
N GLY A 245 -20.54 -8.49 18.49
CA GLY A 245 -19.45 -9.18 19.18
C GLY A 245 -18.94 -8.39 20.38
N GLY A 246 -17.66 -8.59 20.72
CA GLY A 246 -17.04 -8.03 21.91
C GLY A 246 -17.06 -8.99 23.11
N PRO A 247 -16.44 -8.59 24.23
CA PRO A 247 -16.31 -9.45 25.41
C PRO A 247 -17.67 -9.91 25.94
N GLY A 248 -17.85 -11.22 26.11
CA GLY A 248 -19.09 -11.81 26.63
C GLY A 248 -20.18 -12.08 25.59
N VAL A 249 -19.93 -11.78 24.31
CA VAL A 249 -20.77 -12.22 23.19
C VAL A 249 -20.16 -13.49 22.61
N GLY A 250 -20.89 -14.60 22.73
CA GLY A 250 -20.40 -15.92 22.33
C GLY A 250 -20.66 -16.26 20.86
N PRO A 251 -19.91 -17.23 20.30
CA PRO A 251 -18.97 -18.12 20.99
C PRO A 251 -17.63 -17.46 21.33
N ASP A 252 -16.95 -17.97 22.36
CA ASP A 252 -15.61 -17.50 22.70
C ASP A 252 -14.61 -17.85 21.58
N PRO A 253 -13.63 -16.97 21.30
CA PRO A 253 -12.60 -17.26 20.31
C PRO A 253 -11.76 -18.51 20.66
N GLN A 254 -11.59 -19.39 19.69
CA GLN A 254 -10.81 -20.64 19.79
C GLN A 254 -9.29 -20.41 19.82
N ASP A 255 -8.84 -19.22 19.40
CA ASP A 255 -7.43 -18.85 19.36
C ASP A 255 -6.92 -18.21 20.67
N GLY A 256 -7.79 -18.09 21.68
CA GLY A 256 -7.46 -17.50 22.98
C GLY A 256 -7.30 -15.98 22.96
N ALA A 257 -7.57 -15.31 21.84
CA ALA A 257 -7.57 -13.85 21.76
C ALA A 257 -8.91 -13.27 22.26
N SER A 258 -8.91 -11.98 22.60
CA SER A 258 -10.13 -11.23 22.89
C SER A 258 -10.31 -10.14 21.85
N TYR A 259 -11.48 -10.10 21.22
CA TYR A 259 -11.79 -9.17 20.14
C TYR A 259 -12.73 -8.06 20.60
N GLY A 260 -12.55 -6.87 20.05
CA GLY A 260 -13.46 -5.75 20.28
C GLY A 260 -14.80 -5.94 19.57
N VAL A 261 -15.71 -4.99 19.79
CA VAL A 261 -16.96 -4.92 19.04
C VAL A 261 -16.65 -4.55 17.58
N MET A 262 -17.15 -5.34 16.64
CA MET A 262 -17.11 -5.01 15.22
C MET A 262 -18.15 -3.89 14.95
N PRO A 263 -17.76 -2.73 14.43
CA PRO A 263 -18.69 -1.65 14.14
C PRO A 263 -19.60 -1.99 12.95
N ALA A 264 -20.86 -1.55 13.01
CA ALA A 264 -21.83 -1.67 11.93
C ALA A 264 -21.38 -0.93 10.66
N GLN A 265 -21.11 -1.64 9.58
CA GLN A 265 -20.68 -1.03 8.32
C GLN A 265 -21.85 -0.59 7.43
N GLY A 266 -23.09 -1.04 7.71
CA GLY A 266 -24.26 -0.69 6.91
C GLY A 266 -24.64 0.81 6.95
N GLN A 267 -24.01 1.59 7.82
CA GLN A 267 -24.14 3.06 7.86
C GLN A 267 -23.16 3.77 6.92
N ILE A 268 -22.11 3.09 6.47
CA ILE A 268 -20.99 3.65 5.70
C ILE A 268 -20.93 3.04 4.30
N LEU A 269 -21.27 1.76 4.16
CA LEU A 269 -21.23 0.99 2.92
C LEU A 269 -22.64 0.62 2.47
N SER A 270 -22.90 0.72 1.16
CA SER A 270 -24.11 0.15 0.57
C SER A 270 -24.04 -1.38 0.57
N GLU A 271 -25.20 -2.02 0.45
CA GLU A 271 -25.29 -3.49 0.41
C GLU A 271 -24.45 -4.10 -0.71
N ASP A 272 -24.47 -3.49 -1.91
CA ASP A 272 -23.64 -3.92 -3.05
C ASP A 272 -22.15 -3.90 -2.71
N LYS A 273 -21.67 -2.89 -1.98
CA LYS A 273 -20.26 -2.82 -1.54
C LYS A 273 -19.92 -3.88 -0.51
N ILE A 274 -20.87 -4.27 0.33
CA ILE A 274 -20.65 -5.36 1.28
C ILE A 274 -20.65 -6.72 0.55
N LEU A 275 -21.50 -6.90 -0.45
CA LEU A 275 -21.51 -8.11 -1.29
C LEU A 275 -20.21 -8.26 -2.10
N GLU A 276 -19.68 -7.15 -2.63
CA GLU A 276 -18.33 -7.11 -3.22
C GLU A 276 -17.27 -7.60 -2.21
N VAL A 277 -17.27 -7.06 -0.99
CA VAL A 277 -16.34 -7.50 0.07
C VAL A 277 -16.50 -8.99 0.38
N ILE A 278 -17.73 -9.52 0.44
CA ILE A 278 -17.98 -10.95 0.65
C ILE A 278 -17.37 -11.79 -0.47
N ALA A 279 -17.52 -11.35 -1.72
CA ALA A 279 -16.88 -12.01 -2.86
C ALA A 279 -15.36 -12.06 -2.69
N TYR A 280 -14.74 -10.96 -2.22
CA TYR A 280 -13.30 -10.95 -1.88
C TYR A 280 -12.96 -11.88 -0.72
N LEU A 281 -13.74 -11.90 0.37
CA LEU A 281 -13.46 -12.76 1.52
C LEU A 281 -13.48 -14.25 1.17
N LYS A 282 -14.26 -14.66 0.16
CA LYS A 282 -14.26 -16.04 -0.37
C LYS A 282 -12.96 -16.42 -1.07
N THR A 283 -12.16 -15.45 -1.51
CA THR A 283 -10.87 -15.70 -2.16
C THR A 283 -9.75 -15.85 -1.15
N LEU A 284 -9.98 -15.50 0.13
CA LEU A 284 -8.98 -15.60 1.18
C LEU A 284 -8.86 -17.05 1.66
N THR A 285 -7.80 -17.72 1.24
CA THR A 285 -7.44 -19.06 1.72
C THR A 285 -6.48 -18.98 2.89
N ARG A 286 -6.51 -20.00 3.76
CA ARG A 286 -5.47 -20.23 4.76
C ARG A 286 -4.26 -20.93 4.13
#